data_AF-A0A8T7I4A5-F1
#
_entry.id   AF-A0A8T7I4A5-F1
#
_cell.length_a   1.000
_cell.length_b   1.000
_cell.length_c   1.000
_cell.angle_alpha   90.00
_cell.angle_beta   90.00
_cell.angle_gamma   90.00
#
_symmetry.space_group_name_H-M   'P 1'
#
loop_
_entity.id
_entity.type
_entity.pdbx_description
1 polymer ?
#
loop_
_entity_poly.entity_id
_entity_poly.type
_entity_poly.pdbx_seq_one_letter_code
_entity_poly.pdbx_strand_id
1 'polypeptide(L)'
;KQASMVSNVPSIEQIITAVSDYYKVSYDEVVAIRKGKGIKSVPRNVAIYFCQEVADKTLVEIAKVFGFSHPNSVSYVTSQLRRHLGTDFKLQKDISVISCCIIDNVT
;
A
#
# COMPACT_ATOMS: atom_id res chain seq x y z
N LYS A 1 -18.40 10.24 -29.72
CA LYS A 1 -17.92 8.96 -29.16
C LYS A 1 -16.60 9.24 -28.45
N GLN A 2 -16.60 9.38 -27.12
CA GLN A 2 -15.36 9.33 -26.34
C GLN A 2 -15.44 8.09 -25.47
N ALA A 3 -14.68 7.07 -25.83
CA ALA A 3 -14.39 5.93 -24.99
C ALA A 3 -13.23 6.35 -24.09
N SER A 4 -13.52 6.84 -22.89
CA SER A 4 -12.50 6.91 -21.83
C SER A 4 -12.36 5.49 -21.29
N MET A 5 -11.34 4.78 -21.76
CA MET A 5 -10.92 3.47 -21.27
C MET A 5 -10.81 3.53 -19.75
N VAL A 6 -11.65 2.76 -19.05
CA VAL A 6 -11.56 2.59 -17.60
C VAL A 6 -10.23 1.90 -17.34
N SER A 7 -9.23 2.67 -16.89
CA SER A 7 -7.98 2.07 -16.39
C SER A 7 -8.35 1.30 -15.13
N ASN A 8 -8.25 -0.02 -15.18
CA ASN A 8 -8.52 -0.95 -14.08
C ASN A 8 -7.46 -0.88 -12.97
N VAL A 9 -6.94 0.32 -12.72
CA VAL A 9 -5.83 0.63 -11.84
C VAL A 9 -6.39 1.34 -10.60
N PRO A 10 -6.21 0.77 -9.40
CA PRO A 10 -6.68 1.39 -8.17
C PRO A 10 -5.94 2.70 -7.88
N SER A 11 -6.67 3.70 -7.39
CA SER A 11 -6.06 4.93 -6.85
C SER A 11 -5.34 4.66 -5.53
N ILE A 12 -4.41 5.54 -5.16
CA ILE A 12 -3.74 5.45 -3.84
C ILE A 12 -4.77 5.52 -2.70
N GLU A 13 -5.83 6.34 -2.84
CA GLU A 13 -6.88 6.39 -1.81
C GLU A 13 -7.62 5.06 -1.69
N GLN A 14 -7.99 4.42 -2.81
CA GLN A 14 -8.67 3.12 -2.79
C GLN A 14 -7.80 2.05 -2.11
N ILE A 15 -6.49 2.04 -2.38
CA ILE A 15 -5.55 1.12 -1.74
C ILE A 15 -5.49 1.36 -0.23
N ILE A 16 -5.32 2.62 0.20
CA ILE A 16 -5.21 2.94 1.61
C ILE A 16 -6.51 2.58 2.35
N THR A 17 -7.67 2.87 1.76
CA THR A 17 -8.98 2.50 2.31
C THR A 17 -9.13 0.97 2.45
N ALA A 18 -8.82 0.20 1.41
CA ALA A 18 -8.89 -1.26 1.48
C ALA A 18 -7.98 -1.84 2.59
N VAL A 19 -6.77 -1.27 2.73
CA VAL A 19 -5.83 -1.69 3.78
C VAL A 19 -6.31 -1.25 5.17
N SER A 20 -6.83 -0.03 5.31
CA SER A 20 -7.32 0.49 6.60
C SER A 20 -8.51 -0.30 7.10
N ASP A 21 -9.44 -0.65 6.19
CA ASP A 21 -10.62 -1.44 6.49
C ASP A 21 -10.25 -2.86 6.93
N TYR A 22 -9.30 -3.49 6.21
CA TYR A 22 -8.81 -4.82 6.55
C TYR A 22 -8.17 -4.88 7.94
N TYR A 23 -7.27 -3.93 8.23
CA TYR A 23 -6.55 -3.88 9.51
C TYR A 23 -7.33 -3.19 10.63
N LYS A 24 -8.54 -2.67 10.35
CA LYS A 24 -9.40 -1.92 11.29
C LYS A 24 -8.66 -0.75 11.95
N VAL A 25 -7.89 -0.02 11.15
CA VAL A 25 -7.19 1.21 11.54
C VAL A 25 -7.76 2.37 10.75
N SER A 26 -7.56 3.61 11.20
CA SER A 26 -8.00 4.77 10.41
C SER A 26 -7.08 5.02 9.20
N TYR A 27 -7.62 5.64 8.15
CA TYR A 27 -6.85 6.10 7.00
C TYR A 27 -5.64 6.95 7.44
N ASP A 28 -5.87 7.90 8.34
CA ASP A 28 -4.84 8.79 8.88
C ASP A 28 -3.72 8.03 9.59
N GLU A 29 -4.04 6.94 10.30
CA GLU A 29 -3.02 6.11 10.95
C GLU A 29 -2.13 5.36 9.95
N VAL A 30 -2.65 5.02 8.77
CA VAL A 30 -1.92 4.35 7.69
C VAL A 30 -0.96 5.33 7.01
N VAL A 31 -1.39 6.56 6.72
CA VAL A 31 -0.53 7.58 6.08
C VAL A 31 0.42 8.27 7.07
N ALA A 32 0.12 8.26 8.36
CA ALA A 32 0.88 8.94 9.39
C ALA A 32 2.38 8.59 9.36
N ILE A 33 3.21 9.63 9.46
CA ILE A 33 4.66 9.49 9.57
C ILE A 33 4.99 8.88 10.93
N ARG A 34 5.40 7.60 10.94
CA ARG A 34 5.92 6.93 12.13
C ARG A 34 7.44 7.03 12.16
N LYS A 35 8.00 7.76 13.13
CA LYS A 35 9.44 7.87 13.40
C LYS A 35 9.79 7.04 14.64
N GLY A 36 10.74 6.13 14.54
CA GLY A 36 11.20 5.32 15.68
C GLY A 36 11.71 3.93 15.27
N LYS A 37 12.78 3.47 15.92
CA LYS A 37 13.35 2.12 15.73
C LYS A 37 12.41 1.11 16.40
N GLY A 38 11.61 0.39 15.61
CA GLY A 38 10.82 -0.75 16.11
C GLY A 38 9.31 -0.71 15.84
N ILE A 39 8.73 0.42 15.45
CA ILE A 39 7.31 0.47 15.08
C ILE A 39 7.17 0.19 13.58
N LYS A 40 7.28 -1.09 13.22
CA LYS A 40 6.90 -1.59 11.89
C LYS A 40 5.36 -1.55 11.82
N SER A 41 4.77 -0.45 11.36
CA SER A 41 3.33 -0.43 11.07
C SER A 41 3.07 -1.31 9.86
N VAL A 42 2.64 -2.56 10.11
CA VAL A 42 2.28 -3.53 9.06
C VAL A 42 1.25 -2.93 8.09
N PRO A 43 0.15 -2.28 8.54
CA PRO A 43 -0.82 -1.66 7.63
C PRO A 43 -0.18 -0.64 6.69
N ARG A 44 0.66 0.27 7.21
CA ARG A 44 1.36 1.28 6.40
C ARG A 44 2.29 0.64 5.37
N ASN A 45 3.09 -0.34 5.78
CA ASN A 45 4.02 -1.00 4.88
C ASN A 45 3.30 -1.78 3.76
N VAL A 46 2.17 -2.41 4.10
CA VAL A 46 1.31 -3.11 3.13
C VAL A 46 0.67 -2.13 2.15
N ALA A 47 0.17 -0.98 2.61
CA ALA A 47 -0.36 0.06 1.74
C ALA A 47 0.71 0.59 0.77
N ILE A 48 1.92 0.88 1.26
CA ILE A 48 3.05 1.32 0.42
C ILE A 48 3.42 0.26 -0.62
N TYR A 49 3.39 -1.02 -0.23
CA TYR A 49 3.64 -2.14 -1.14
C TYR A 49 2.61 -2.19 -2.27
N PHE A 50 1.31 -2.16 -1.96
CA PHE A 50 0.28 -2.14 -2.99
C PHE A 50 0.36 -0.89 -3.87
N CYS A 51 0.65 0.28 -3.30
CA CYS A 51 0.85 1.49 -4.10
C CYS A 51 2.00 1.32 -5.10
N GLN A 52 3.05 0.56 -4.78
CA GLN A 52 4.14 0.29 -5.71
C GLN A 52 3.78 -0.80 -6.75
N GLU A 53 3.03 -1.82 -6.35
CA GLU A 53 2.73 -2.98 -7.20
C GLU A 53 1.58 -2.73 -8.18
N VAL A 54 0.53 -2.03 -7.74
CA VAL A 54 -0.74 -1.95 -8.47
C VAL A 54 -1.20 -0.53 -8.78
N ALA A 55 -0.65 0.51 -8.15
CA ALA A 55 -0.99 1.88 -8.53
C ALA A 55 -0.12 2.37 -9.70
N ASP A 56 -0.70 3.10 -10.65
CA ASP A 56 0.02 3.78 -11.73
C ASP A 56 0.63 5.09 -11.21
N LYS A 57 1.54 4.97 -10.23
CA LYS A 57 2.14 6.07 -9.49
C LYS A 57 3.64 5.90 -9.34
N THR A 58 4.35 7.02 -9.50
CA THR A 58 5.80 7.04 -9.34
C THR A 58 6.19 6.90 -7.87
N LEU A 59 7.41 6.40 -7.60
CA LEU A 59 7.97 6.35 -6.24
C LEU A 59 7.98 7.72 -5.56
N VAL A 60 8.11 8.79 -6.33
CA VAL A 60 8.07 10.17 -5.83
C VAL A 60 6.67 10.54 -5.34
N GLU A 61 5.62 10.20 -6.10
CA GLU A 61 4.23 10.43 -5.69
C GLU A 61 3.88 9.63 -4.44
N ILE A 62 4.23 8.34 -4.41
CA ILE A 62 4.02 7.47 -3.24
C ILE A 62 4.76 8.04 -2.02
N ALA A 63 6.01 8.47 -2.19
CA ALA A 63 6.80 9.07 -1.12
C ALA A 63 6.14 10.33 -0.53
N LYS A 64 5.54 11.18 -1.37
CA LYS A 64 4.81 12.38 -0.92
C LYS A 64 3.61 12.01 -0.06
N VAL A 65 2.79 11.05 -0.49
CA VAL A 65 1.59 10.61 0.27
C VAL A 65 1.96 10.09 1.66
N PHE A 66 3.01 9.27 1.74
CA PHE A 66 3.44 8.67 3.01
C PHE A 66 4.46 9.53 3.79
N GLY A 67 4.73 10.76 3.35
CA GLY A 67 5.63 11.69 4.06
C GLY A 67 7.10 11.25 4.13
N PHE A 68 7.60 10.53 3.12
CA PHE A 68 9.02 10.19 3.00
C PHE A 68 9.81 11.35 2.37
N SER A 69 10.99 11.64 2.92
CA SER A 69 11.91 12.64 2.35
C SER A 69 12.54 12.18 1.03
N HIS A 70 12.70 10.86 0.84
CA HIS A 70 13.36 10.29 -0.34
C HIS A 70 12.51 9.19 -0.97
N PRO A 71 12.38 9.16 -2.31
CA PRO A 71 11.66 8.08 -3.02
C PRO A 71 12.24 6.69 -2.72
N ASN A 72 13.54 6.58 -2.49
CA ASN A 72 14.20 5.31 -2.15
C ASN A 72 13.68 4.69 -0.84
N SER A 73 13.07 5.49 0.06
CA SER A 73 12.43 4.96 1.26
C SER A 73 11.25 4.06 0.93
N VAL A 74 10.51 4.35 -0.15
CA VAL A 74 9.42 3.49 -0.66
C VAL A 74 10.00 2.13 -1.03
N SER A 75 11.01 2.10 -1.91
CA SER A 75 11.68 0.87 -2.34
C SER A 75 12.27 0.07 -1.17
N TYR A 76 12.83 0.75 -0.17
CA TYR A 76 13.35 0.09 1.03
C TYR A 76 12.24 -0.61 1.81
N VAL A 77 11.13 0.09 2.09
CA VAL A 77 10.00 -0.46 2.85
C VAL A 77 9.41 -1.68 2.15
N THR A 78 9.15 -1.58 0.85
CA THR A 78 8.56 -2.68 0.09
C THR A 78 9.54 -3.85 -0.05
N SER A 79 10.85 -3.60 -0.18
CA SER A 79 11.87 -4.65 -0.17
C SER A 79 11.93 -5.38 1.17
N GLN A 80 11.79 -4.66 2.29
CA GLN A 80 11.69 -5.28 3.61
C GLN A 80 10.41 -6.11 3.71
N LEU A 81 9.26 -5.62 3.22
CA LEU A 81 8.01 -6.37 3.24
C LEU A 81 8.10 -7.67 2.43
N ARG A 82 8.67 -7.62 1.21
CA ARG A 82 8.89 -8.81 0.36
C ARG A 82 9.76 -9.86 1.04
N ARG A 83 10.77 -9.45 1.82
CA ARG A 83 11.58 -10.38 2.62
C ARG A 83 10.76 -11.04 3.72
N HIS A 84 9.92 -10.30 4.43
CA HIS A 84 9.05 -10.87 5.46
C HIS A 84 7.96 -11.78 4.86
N LEU A 85 7.48 -11.49 3.65
CA LEU A 85 6.52 -12.36 2.96
C LEU A 85 7.05 -13.77 2.72
N GLY A 86 8.36 -13.96 2.56
CA GLY A 86 8.93 -15.31 2.40
C GLY A 86 8.79 -16.21 3.63
N THR A 87 8.54 -15.64 4.82
CA THR A 87 8.53 -16.38 6.09
C THR A 87 7.27 -16.19 6.93
N ASP A 88 6.50 -15.13 6.69
CA ASP A 88 5.31 -14.81 7.47
C ASP A 88 4.02 -15.20 6.73
N PHE A 89 3.46 -16.36 7.10
CA PHE A 89 2.22 -16.88 6.52
C PHE A 89 1.01 -15.97 6.80
N LYS A 90 0.98 -15.28 7.93
CA LYS A 90 -0.11 -14.35 8.25
C LYS A 90 -0.06 -13.19 7.26
N LEU A 91 1.12 -12.59 7.07
CA LEU A 91 1.30 -11.50 6.12
C LEU A 91 0.97 -11.91 4.68
N GLN A 92 1.32 -13.12 4.26
CA GLN A 92 0.92 -13.65 2.94
C GLN A 92 -0.60 -13.72 2.79
N LYS A 93 -1.28 -14.23 3.81
CA LYS A 93 -2.75 -14.30 3.83
C LYS A 93 -3.38 -12.91 3.79
N ASP A 94 -2.85 -11.97 4.57
CA ASP A 94 -3.32 -10.59 4.59
C ASP A 94 -3.22 -9.97 3.20
N ILE A 95 -2.08 -10.09 2.52
CA ILE A 95 -1.89 -9.56 1.16
C ILE A 95 -2.86 -10.21 0.17
N SER A 96 -3.06 -11.52 0.24
CA SER A 96 -3.99 -12.22 -0.66
C SER A 96 -5.43 -11.69 -0.51
N VAL A 97 -5.90 -11.53 0.74
CA VAL A 97 -7.25 -11.01 1.00
C VAL A 97 -7.38 -9.56 0.55
N ILE A 98 -6.42 -8.70 0.90
CA ILE A 98 -6.45 -7.28 0.52
C ILE A 98 -6.40 -7.13 -1.00
N SER A 99 -5.60 -7.95 -1.69
CA SER A 99 -5.54 -7.93 -3.16
C SER A 99 -6.88 -8.25 -3.81
N CYS A 100 -7.62 -9.22 -3.25
CA CYS A 100 -8.99 -9.51 -3.71
C CYS A 100 -9.89 -8.30 -3.53
N CYS A 101 -9.87 -7.70 -2.33
CA CYS A 101 -10.67 -6.50 -2.04
C CYS A 101 -10.35 -5.34 -2.99
N ILE A 102 -9.08 -5.09 -3.29
CA ILE A 102 -8.68 -4.01 -4.20
C ILE A 102 -9.25 -4.24 -5.62
N ILE A 103 -9.20 -5.48 -6.13
CA ILE A 103 -9.74 -5.83 -7.45
C ILE A 103 -11.27 -5.67 -7.48
N ASP A 104 -11.95 -6.14 -6.44
CA ASP A 104 -13.42 -6.05 -6.33
C ASP A 104 -13.92 -4.60 -6.23
N ASN A 105 -13.11 -3.68 -5.69
CA ASN A 105 -13.46 -2.25 -5.61
C ASN A 105 -13.17 -1.46 -6.91
N VAL A 106 -12.47 -2.06 -7.87
CA VAL A 106 -12.12 -1.45 -9.16
C VAL A 106 -13.04 -1.95 -10.30
N THR A 107 -13.65 -3.12 -10.11
CA THR A 107 -14.57 -3.78 -11.07
C THR A 107 -16.01 -3.33 -10.86
#